data_AF-A0A504KQ28-F1
#
_entry.id   AF-A0A504KQ28-F1
#
_cell.length_a   1.000
_cell.length_b   1.000
_cell.length_c   1.000
_cell.angle_alpha   90.00
_cell.angle_beta   90.00
_cell.angle_gamma   90.00
#
_symmetry.space_group_name_H-M   'P 1'
#
loop_
_entity.id
_entity.type
_entity.pdbx_description
1 polymer ?
#
loop_
_entity_poly.entity_id
_entity_poly.type
_entity_poly.pdbx_seq_one_letter_code
_entity_poly.pdbx_strand_id
1 'polypeptide(L)' 'MKARVARTLVVLALAVGAALLPWPAFAQVPPHAPGTICFTQFFWCWAQPPGPAGYPCGCPSQYGFVQGYLG' A
#
# COMPACT_ATOMS: atom_id res chain seq x y z
N MET A 1 -31.38 -23.12 -14.94
CA MET A 1 -31.16 -21.65 -14.88
C MET A 1 -30.67 -21.17 -13.51
N LYS A 2 -31.30 -21.55 -12.40
CA LYS A 2 -30.89 -21.15 -11.02
C LYS A 2 -29.42 -21.46 -10.66
N ALA A 3 -28.91 -22.64 -11.04
CA ALA A 3 -27.53 -23.03 -10.76
C ALA A 3 -26.47 -22.19 -11.50
N ARG A 4 -26.77 -21.69 -12.71
CA ARG A 4 -25.84 -20.81 -13.45
C ARG A 4 -25.75 -19.44 -12.79
N VAL A 5 -26.89 -18.87 -12.39
CA VAL A 5 -26.94 -17.58 -11.70
C VAL A 5 -26.22 -17.65 -10.35
N ALA A 6 -26.48 -18.68 -9.55
CA ALA A 6 -25.80 -18.89 -8.27
C ALA A 6 -24.27 -19.00 -8.45
N ARG A 7 -23.82 -19.75 -9.46
CA ARG A 7 -22.39 -19.88 -9.78
C ARG A 7 -21.77 -18.55 -10.19
N THR A 8 -22.43 -17.76 -11.03
CA THR A 8 -21.93 -16.44 -11.44
C THR A 8 -21.80 -15.49 -10.25
N LEU A 9 -22.78 -15.48 -9.34
CA LEU A 9 -22.73 -14.63 -8.14
C LEU A 9 -21.58 -15.03 -7.21
N VAL A 10 -21.35 -16.32 -7.01
CA VAL A 10 -20.22 -16.81 -6.20
C VAL A 10 -18.88 -16.42 -6.82
N VAL A 11 -18.72 -16.58 -8.14
CA VAL A 11 -17.50 -16.17 -8.84
C VAL A 11 -17.27 -14.66 -8.72
N LEU A 12 -18.32 -13.85 -8.87
CA LEU A 12 -18.22 -12.40 -8.75
C LEU A 12 -17.84 -11.98 -7.32
N ALA A 13 -18.45 -12.59 -6.30
CA ALA A 13 -18.14 -12.32 -4.91
C ALA A 13 -16.67 -12.65 -4.57
N LEU A 14 -16.17 -13.79 -5.07
CA LEU A 14 -14.76 -14.17 -4.90
C LEU A 14 -13.81 -13.21 -5.61
N ALA A 15 -14.14 -12.77 -6.82
CA ALA A 15 -13.32 -11.82 -7.59
C ALA A 15 -13.22 -10.46 -6.89
N VAL A 16 -14.34 -9.93 -6.37
CA VAL A 16 -14.35 -8.69 -5.59
C VAL A 16 -13.55 -8.86 -4.29
N GLY A 17 -13.72 -9.99 -3.59
CA GLY A 17 -12.94 -10.29 -2.38
C GLY A 17 -11.43 -10.32 -2.63
N ALA A 18 -10.98 -10.93 -3.73
CA ALA A 18 -9.56 -10.98 -4.09
C ALA A 18 -8.99 -9.60 -4.49
N ALA A 19 -9.80 -8.75 -5.15
CA ALA A 19 -9.38 -7.40 -5.54
C ALA A 19 -9.23 -6.44 -4.33
N LEU A 20 -9.89 -6.74 -3.22
CA LEU A 20 -9.82 -5.97 -1.97
C LEU A 20 -8.72 -6.44 -1.02
N LEU A 21 -8.01 -7.53 -1.33
CA LEU A 21 -6.87 -7.95 -0.53
C LEU A 21 -5.76 -6.89 -0.62
N PRO A 22 -5.14 -6.48 0.50
CA PRO A 22 -4.00 -5.58 0.46
C PRO A 22 -2.89 -6.25 -0.34
N TRP A 23 -2.57 -5.68 -1.50
CA TRP A 23 -1.39 -6.09 -2.25
C TRP A 23 -0.18 -5.58 -1.48
N PRO A 24 0.78 -6.44 -1.13
CA PRO A 24 2.04 -5.96 -0.61
C PRO A 24 2.76 -5.22 -1.73
N ALA A 25 2.62 -3.89 -1.74
CA ALA A 25 3.45 -3.02 -2.54
C ALA A 25 4.85 -2.97 -1.90
N PHE A 26 5.61 -4.07 -2.01
CA PHE A 26 7.04 -4.03 -1.76
C PHE A 26 7.70 -3.28 -2.91
N ALA A 27 7.52 -1.96 -2.95
CA ALA A 27 8.36 -1.11 -3.77
C ALA A 27 9.81 -1.37 -3.31
N GLN A 28 10.67 -1.81 -4.24
CA GLN A 28 12.04 -2.21 -3.94
C GLN A 28 12.77 -1.02 -3.32
N VAL A 29 13.04 -1.09 -2.02
CA VAL A 29 13.79 -0.06 -1.31
C VAL A 29 15.27 -0.42 -1.36
N PRO A 30 16.15 0.46 -1.86
CA PRO A 30 17.59 0.25 -1.77
C PRO A 30 18.05 0.09 -0.32
N PRO A 31 19.25 -0.46 -0.06
CA PRO A 31 19.83 -0.43 1.27
C PRO A 31 19.89 1.01 1.82
N HIS A 32 19.39 1.20 3.03
CA HIS A 32 19.24 2.50 3.66
C HIS A 32 19.40 2.37 5.18
N ALA A 33 19.71 3.48 5.85
CA ALA A 33 19.71 3.51 7.30
C ALA A 33 18.27 3.58 7.83
N PRO A 34 17.96 2.99 9.00
CA PRO A 34 16.65 3.14 9.61
C PRO A 34 16.27 4.62 9.79
N GLY A 35 15.02 4.95 9.53
CA GLY A 35 14.50 6.31 9.66
C GLY A 35 14.70 7.22 8.45
N THR A 36 15.28 6.70 7.36
CA THR A 36 15.58 7.49 6.15
C THR A 36 14.56 7.34 5.03
N ILE A 37 13.66 6.35 5.14
CA ILE A 37 12.61 6.10 4.16
C ILE A 37 11.26 6.32 4.80
N CYS A 38 10.41 7.08 4.11
CA CYS A 38 9.00 7.22 4.47
C CYS A 38 8.17 6.20 3.67
N PHE A 39 7.66 5.18 4.36
CA PHE A 39 6.78 4.16 3.77
C PHE A 39 5.32 4.61 3.83
N THR A 40 4.65 4.58 2.69
CA THR A 40 3.19 4.75 2.59
C THR A 40 2.51 3.42 2.26
N GLN A 41 1.18 3.40 2.16
CA GLN A 41 0.43 2.21 1.76
C GLN A 41 0.72 1.73 0.32
N PHE A 42 1.25 2.59 -0.56
CA PHE A 42 1.41 2.28 -2.00
C PHE A 42 2.84 2.42 -2.51
N PHE A 43 3.65 3.32 -1.94
CA PHE A 43 5.00 3.63 -2.39
C PHE A 43 5.85 4.18 -1.24
N TRP A 44 7.11 4.49 -1.52
CA TRP A 44 8.01 5.14 -0.57
C TRP A 44 8.66 6.38 -1.19
N CYS A 45 9.17 7.26 -0.33
CA CYS A 45 10.03 8.36 -0.69
C CYS A 45 11.14 8.51 0.35
N TRP A 46 12.22 9.22 -0.01
CA TRP A 46 13.23 9.60 0.98
C TRP A 46 12.63 10.59 1.98
N ALA A 47 12.81 10.30 3.26
CA ALA A 47 12.34 11.15 4.33
C ALA A 47 13.11 12.47 4.33
N GLN A 48 12.38 13.59 4.46
CA GLN A 48 12.99 14.92 4.45
C GLN A 48 12.32 15.82 5.51
N PRO A 49 12.94 16.00 6.70
CA PRO A 49 14.20 15.37 7.15
C PRO A 49 14.05 13.88 7.51
N PRO A 50 15.14 13.10 7.54
CA PRO A 50 15.18 11.81 8.22
C PRO A 50 14.88 11.96 9.72
N GLY A 51 14.44 10.87 10.36
CA GLY A 51 14.09 10.87 11.77
C GLY A 51 14.13 9.47 12.39
N PRO A 52 13.67 9.27 13.63
CA PRO A 52 13.63 7.94 14.22
C PRO A 52 12.63 7.04 13.48
N ALA A 53 12.97 5.77 13.29
CA ALA A 53 12.06 4.78 12.71
C ALA A 53 10.75 4.69 13.51
N GLY A 54 9.64 4.51 12.81
CA GLY A 54 8.27 4.48 13.33
C GLY A 54 7.59 5.85 13.49
N TYR A 55 8.30 6.96 13.27
CA TYR A 55 7.70 8.30 13.37
C TYR A 55 6.83 8.62 12.15
N PRO A 56 5.79 9.45 12.30
CA PRO A 56 4.95 9.87 11.18
C PRO A 56 5.76 10.69 10.17
N CYS A 57 5.50 10.46 8.89
CA CYS A 57 6.10 11.17 7.78
C CYS A 57 5.10 11.31 6.64
N GLY A 58 5.49 11.98 5.55
CA GLY A 58 4.65 12.08 4.36
C GLY A 58 5.45 12.08 3.08
N CYS A 59 4.85 11.53 2.02
CA CYS A 59 5.41 11.53 0.68
C CYS A 59 4.56 12.37 -0.29
N PRO A 60 5.18 13.16 -1.17
CA PRO A 60 4.46 13.86 -2.22
C PRO A 60 3.94 12.86 -3.27
N SER A 61 2.76 13.14 -3.82
CA SER A 61 2.18 12.44 -4.96
C SER A 61 1.49 13.43 -5.90
N GLN A 62 1.11 12.96 -7.09
CA GLN A 62 0.30 13.74 -8.03
C GLN A 62 -1.08 14.14 -7.48
N TYR A 63 -1.55 13.49 -6.40
CA TYR A 63 -2.82 13.77 -5.75
C TYR A 63 -2.66 14.48 -4.39
N GLY A 64 -1.45 14.94 -4.06
CA GLY A 64 -1.12 15.60 -2.79
C GLY A 64 -0.28 14.74 -1.85
N PHE A 65 -0.23 15.13 -0.58
CA PHE A 65 0.57 14.46 0.45
C PHE A 65 -0.06 13.14 0.89
N VAL A 66 0.73 12.08 0.87
CA VAL A 66 0.35 10.74 1.34
C VAL A 66 1.04 10.48 2.66
N GLN A 67 0.25 10.19 3.70
CA GLN A 67 0.76 9.89 5.03
C GLN A 67 1.46 8.54 5.08
N GLY A 68 2.48 8.44 5.91
CA GLY A 68 3.30 7.24 6.08
C GLY A 68 4.04 7.21 7.40
N TYR A 69 4.94 6.23 7.53
CA TYR A 69 5.81 6.06 8.69
C TYR A 69 7.25 5.83 8.25
N LEU A 70 8.19 6.34 9.05
CA LEU A 70 9.61 6.12 8.82
C LEU A 70 9.95 4.64 9.06
N GLY A 71 10.65 4.01 8.11
CA GLY A 71 11.21 2.66 8.26
C GLY A 71 12.73 2.68 8.36
#